data_AF-A0A239I4I4-F1
#
_entry.id   AF-A0A239I4I4-F1
#
_cell.length_a   1.000
_cell.length_b   1.000
_cell.length_c   1.000
_cell.angle_alpha   90.00
_cell.angle_beta   90.00
_cell.angle_gamma   90.00
#
_symmetry.space_group_name_H-M   'P 1'
#
loop_
_entity.id
_entity.type
_entity.pdbx_description
1 polymer ?
#
loop_
_entity_poly.entity_id
_entity_poly.type
_entity_poly.pdbx_seq_one_letter_code
_entity_poly.pdbx_strand_id
1 'polypeptide(L)'
;MKNLKVEFDSFRSQAGSNAFTLSPPKWIDSTNAIGIVSRSGRNGGTFDHSNIAFEFASWISAEFKLYIIKDYKRLKNDESSRLSLGWNLNREISKLNYRIHTDAIKENLIPPELTPYQRTNC
;
A
#
# COMPACT_ATOMS: atom_id res chain seq x y z
N MET A 1 -29.04 -21.53 20.61
CA MET A 1 -28.54 -20.52 19.65
C MET A 1 -28.55 -19.18 20.39
N LYS A 2 -27.40 -18.59 20.73
CA LYS A 2 -27.36 -17.27 21.39
C LYS A 2 -27.82 -16.20 20.38
N ASN A 3 -28.74 -15.34 20.76
CA ASN A 3 -29.27 -14.28 19.91
C ASN A 3 -28.33 -13.06 19.95
N LEU A 4 -27.38 -13.02 19.01
CA LEU A 4 -26.36 -11.97 18.86
C LEU A 4 -26.93 -10.55 18.87
N LYS A 5 -28.12 -10.35 18.27
CA LYS A 5 -28.75 -9.04 18.11
C LYS A 5 -29.19 -8.40 19.43
N VAL A 6 -29.71 -9.21 20.35
CA VAL A 6 -30.22 -8.73 21.66
C VAL A 6 -29.06 -8.38 22.60
N GLU A 7 -28.00 -9.20 22.61
CA GLU A 7 -26.80 -8.89 23.41
C GLU A 7 -26.05 -7.67 22.87
N PHE A 8 -25.95 -7.52 21.54
CA PHE A 8 -25.34 -6.36 20.90
C PHE A 8 -26.02 -5.03 21.26
N ASP A 9 -27.35 -4.98 21.24
CA ASP A 9 -28.10 -3.77 21.62
C ASP A 9 -27.87 -3.40 23.10
N SER A 10 -27.69 -4.39 23.97
CA SER A 10 -27.29 -4.16 25.37
C SER A 10 -25.86 -3.63 25.48
N PHE A 11 -24.91 -4.10 24.68
CA PHE A 11 -23.56 -3.52 24.64
C PHE A 11 -23.59 -2.09 24.11
N ARG A 12 -24.33 -1.84 23.03
CA ARG A 12 -24.45 -0.51 22.42
C ARG A 12 -25.08 0.51 23.35
N SER A 13 -26.10 0.11 24.12
CA SER A 13 -26.74 1.01 25.10
C SER A 13 -25.87 1.31 26.32
N GLN A 14 -24.95 0.40 26.68
CA GLN A 14 -24.03 0.58 27.81
C GLN A 14 -22.70 1.21 27.41
N ALA A 15 -22.30 1.12 26.14
CA ALA A 15 -21.10 1.72 25.56
C ALA A 15 -21.21 3.25 25.60
N GLY A 16 -20.69 3.84 26.68
CA GLY A 16 -20.83 5.27 26.98
C GLY A 16 -21.14 5.53 28.45
N SER A 17 -21.57 4.51 29.20
CA SER A 17 -21.61 4.59 30.66
C SER A 17 -20.19 4.49 31.24
N ASN A 18 -19.89 5.29 32.26
CA ASN A 18 -18.58 5.29 32.93
C ASN A 18 -18.23 3.94 33.60
N ALA A 19 -19.20 3.02 33.72
CA ALA A 19 -19.02 1.70 34.32
C ALA A 19 -18.90 0.57 33.27
N PHE A 20 -18.97 0.88 31.97
CA PHE A 20 -18.92 -0.15 30.94
C PHE A 20 -17.53 -0.74 30.80
N THR A 21 -17.35 -1.93 31.36
CA THR A 21 -16.14 -2.75 31.16
C THR A 21 -16.52 -4.03 30.44
N LEU A 22 -15.87 -4.30 29.31
CA LEU A 22 -16.05 -5.52 28.55
C LEU A 22 -14.72 -6.26 28.44
N SER A 23 -14.64 -7.45 29.02
CA SER A 23 -13.43 -8.27 28.95
C SER A 23 -13.28 -8.90 27.55
N PRO A 24 -12.04 -9.11 27.07
CA PRO A 24 -11.80 -9.73 25.76
C PRO A 24 -12.49 -11.09 25.56
N PRO A 25 -12.51 -12.03 26.54
CA PRO A 25 -13.28 -13.27 26.40
C PRO A 25 -14.77 -13.03 26.18
N LYS A 26 -15.37 -12.10 26.95
CA LYS A 26 -16.79 -11.80 26.85
C LYS A 26 -17.15 -11.14 25.53
N TRP A 27 -16.27 -10.29 24.97
CA TRP A 27 -16.41 -9.75 23.61
C TRP A 27 -16.39 -10.85 22.55
N ILE A 28 -15.43 -11.78 22.62
CA ILE A 28 -15.32 -12.89 21.66
C ILE A 28 -16.59 -13.73 21.68
N ASP A 29 -17.04 -14.13 22.87
CA ASP A 29 -18.22 -15.00 23.04
C ASP A 29 -19.53 -14.33 22.62
N SER A 30 -19.66 -13.02 22.83
CA SER A 30 -20.91 -12.30 22.59
C SER A 30 -21.03 -11.74 21.17
N THR A 31 -19.92 -11.44 20.51
CA THR A 31 -19.90 -10.89 19.14
C THR A 31 -19.50 -11.92 18.08
N ASN A 32 -19.06 -13.11 18.50
CA ASN A 32 -18.44 -14.11 17.63
C ASN A 32 -17.23 -13.50 16.88
N ALA A 33 -16.41 -12.71 17.59
CA ALA A 33 -15.27 -12.02 17.01
C ALA A 33 -14.25 -13.01 16.44
N ILE A 34 -13.82 -12.76 15.20
CA ILE A 34 -12.81 -13.54 14.51
C ILE A 34 -11.46 -12.82 14.62
N GLY A 35 -10.39 -13.57 14.85
CA GLY A 35 -9.02 -13.03 14.85
C GLY A 35 -8.53 -12.49 16.20
N ILE A 36 -9.30 -12.66 17.28
CA ILE A 36 -8.88 -12.43 18.67
C ILE A 36 -9.09 -13.72 19.46
N VAL A 37 -8.09 -14.11 20.24
CA VAL A 37 -8.10 -15.32 21.07
C VAL A 37 -7.69 -14.93 22.48
N SER A 38 -8.53 -15.20 23.47
CA SER A 38 -8.21 -14.98 24.88
C SER A 38 -8.13 -16.31 25.60
N ARG A 39 -7.00 -16.57 26.28
CA ARG A 39 -6.75 -17.79 27.05
C ARG A 39 -6.44 -17.44 28.50
N SER A 40 -7.04 -18.15 29.43
CA SER A 40 -6.74 -18.05 30.87
C SER A 40 -5.59 -19.00 31.26
N GLY A 41 -4.93 -18.71 32.40
CA GLY A 41 -3.87 -19.56 32.97
C GLY A 41 -2.48 -18.89 32.99
N ARG A 42 -1.46 -19.63 33.48
CA ARG A 42 -0.10 -19.13 33.70
C ARG A 42 0.61 -18.64 32.42
N ASN A 43 0.27 -19.24 31.27
CA ASN A 43 0.71 -18.83 29.94
C ASN A 43 -0.47 -18.28 29.12
N GLY A 44 -1.48 -17.75 29.82
CA GLY A 44 -2.64 -17.10 29.23
C GLY A 44 -2.31 -15.70 28.70
N GLY A 45 -3.27 -15.10 28.05
CA GLY A 45 -3.15 -13.80 27.40
C GLY A 45 -4.25 -13.58 26.38
N THR A 46 -4.37 -12.34 25.91
CA THR A 46 -5.18 -12.02 24.73
C THR A 46 -4.23 -11.82 23.56
N PHE A 47 -4.45 -12.59 22.51
CA PHE A 47 -3.67 -12.60 21.28
C PHE A 47 -4.57 -12.28 20.12
N ASP A 48 -4.03 -11.65 19.11
CA ASP A 48 -4.76 -11.22 17.93
C ASP A 48 -3.91 -11.35 16.66
N HIS A 49 -4.58 -11.30 15.51
CA HIS A 49 -3.89 -11.22 14.23
C HIS A 49 -3.13 -9.89 14.14
N SER A 50 -1.95 -9.89 13.52
CA SER A 50 -1.03 -8.73 13.53
C SER A 50 -1.69 -7.41 13.12
N ASN A 51 -2.57 -7.41 12.13
CA ASN A 51 -3.28 -6.18 11.70
C ASN A 51 -4.19 -5.60 12.79
N ILE A 52 -4.88 -6.47 13.55
CA ILE A 52 -5.74 -6.06 14.66
C ILE A 52 -4.86 -5.53 15.82
N ALA A 53 -3.75 -6.22 16.09
CA ALA A 53 -2.77 -5.80 17.09
C ALA A 53 -2.19 -4.41 16.77
N PHE A 54 -1.87 -4.17 15.49
CA PHE A 54 -1.38 -2.89 15.01
C PHE A 54 -2.38 -1.76 15.24
N GLU A 55 -3.68 -2.00 15.04
CA GLU A 55 -4.72 -1.00 15.33
C GLU A 55 -4.81 -0.69 16.83
N PHE A 56 -4.81 -1.71 17.70
CA PHE A 56 -4.82 -1.49 19.15
C PHE A 56 -3.58 -0.73 19.62
N ALA A 57 -2.39 -1.14 19.17
CA ALA A 57 -1.15 -0.45 19.50
C ALA A 57 -1.14 1.00 18.98
N SER A 58 -1.72 1.25 17.80
CA SER A 58 -1.87 2.58 17.22
C SER A 58 -2.90 3.45 17.94
N TRP A 59 -3.90 2.85 18.58
CA TRP A 59 -4.86 3.55 19.44
C TRP A 59 -4.23 3.93 20.79
N ILE A 60 -3.41 3.04 21.35
CA ILE A 60 -2.72 3.26 22.62
C ILE A 60 -1.58 4.28 22.48
N SER A 61 -0.83 4.24 21.38
CA SER A 61 0.35 5.08 21.16
C SER A 61 0.30 5.84 19.84
N ALA A 62 0.23 7.16 19.95
CA ALA A 62 0.33 8.06 18.79
C ALA A 62 1.71 7.96 18.11
N GLU A 63 2.77 7.72 18.88
CA GLU A 63 4.14 7.53 18.35
C GLU A 63 4.21 6.29 17.45
N PHE A 64 3.62 5.18 17.92
CA PHE A 64 3.57 3.94 17.15
C PHE A 64 2.78 4.12 15.85
N LYS A 65 1.63 4.80 15.89
CA LYS A 65 0.87 5.15 14.69
C LYS A 65 1.70 5.98 13.70
N LEU A 66 2.44 6.97 14.21
CA LEU A 66 3.30 7.82 13.37
C LEU A 66 4.46 7.03 12.75
N TYR A 67 5.03 6.07 13.48
CA TYR A 67 6.05 5.16 12.98
C TYR A 67 5.54 4.36 11.77
N ILE A 68 4.36 3.74 11.87
CA ILE A 68 3.73 3.00 10.77
C ILE A 68 3.52 3.90 9.55
N ILE A 69 2.98 5.10 9.75
CA ILE A 69 2.75 6.06 8.66
C ILE A 69 4.05 6.44 7.97
N LYS A 70 5.12 6.68 8.75
CA LYS A 70 6.43 7.03 8.21
C LYS A 70 7.04 5.88 7.41
N ASP A 71 6.97 4.66 7.92
CA ASP A 71 7.51 3.49 7.22
C ASP A 71 6.73 3.17 5.95
N TYR A 72 5.40 3.30 5.97
CA TYR A 72 4.58 3.19 4.77
C TYR A 72 4.98 4.21 3.69
N LYS A 73 5.15 5.49 4.07
CA LYS A 73 5.61 6.53 3.12
C LYS A 73 6.99 6.21 2.55
N ARG A 74 7.90 5.71 3.37
CA ARG A 74 9.24 5.27 2.93
C ARG A 74 9.12 4.15 1.89
N LEU A 75 8.40 3.08 2.21
CA LEU A 75 8.18 1.95 1.30
C LEU A 75 7.53 2.40 -0.02
N LYS A 76 6.56 3.32 0.04
CA LYS A 76 5.90 3.83 -1.16
C LYS A 76 6.83 4.65 -2.05
N ASN A 77 7.69 5.48 -1.45
CA ASN A 77 8.69 6.24 -2.18
C ASN A 77 9.73 5.32 -2.82
N ASP A 78 10.22 4.32 -2.08
CA ASP A 78 11.18 3.33 -2.57
C ASP A 78 10.60 2.56 -3.76
N GLU A 79 9.35 2.11 -3.66
CA GLU A 79 8.64 1.42 -4.75
C GLU A 79 8.48 2.31 -5.99
N SER A 80 8.06 3.57 -5.80
CA SER A 80 7.91 4.54 -6.90
C SER A 80 9.23 4.83 -7.60
N SER A 81 10.33 4.95 -6.83
CA SER A 81 11.67 5.17 -7.38
C SER A 81 12.09 4.01 -8.28
N ARG A 82 11.90 2.77 -7.81
CA ARG A 82 12.23 1.55 -8.54
C ARG A 82 11.43 1.41 -9.83
N LEU A 83 10.14 1.74 -9.80
CA LEU A 83 9.28 1.71 -10.99
C LEU A 83 9.67 2.80 -12.01
N SER A 84 10.01 4.00 -11.55
CA SER A 84 10.40 5.10 -12.44
C SER A 84 11.73 4.86 -13.16
N LEU A 85 12.67 4.15 -12.53
CA LEU A 85 14.01 3.91 -13.08
C LEU A 85 13.96 3.17 -14.42
N GLY A 86 13.19 2.07 -14.50
CA GLY A 86 13.06 1.29 -15.74
C GLY A 86 12.37 2.06 -16.85
N TRP A 87 11.34 2.84 -16.51
CA TRP A 87 10.63 3.67 -17.48
C TRP A 87 11.50 4.80 -18.04
N ASN A 88 12.29 5.46 -17.18
CA ASN A 88 13.25 6.48 -17.61
C ASN A 88 14.35 5.86 -18.50
N LEU A 89 14.88 4.69 -18.12
CA LEU A 89 15.90 3.99 -18.90
C LEU A 89 15.41 3.67 -20.32
N ASN A 90 14.20 3.12 -20.45
CA ASN A 90 13.62 2.79 -21.77
C ASN A 90 13.42 4.02 -22.64
N ARG A 91 13.03 5.15 -22.03
CA ARG A 91 12.87 6.43 -22.72
C ARG A 91 14.20 6.96 -23.24
N GLU A 92 15.25 6.95 -22.41
CA GLU A 92 16.58 7.42 -22.80
C GLU A 92 17.19 6.53 -23.89
N ILE A 93 17.07 5.20 -23.79
CA ILE A 93 17.52 4.27 -24.84
C ILE A 93 16.77 4.54 -26.15
N SER A 94 15.44 4.71 -26.09
CA SER A 94 14.65 4.99 -27.29
C SER A 94 15.06 6.30 -27.97
N LYS A 95 15.31 7.34 -27.18
CA LYS A 95 15.75 8.66 -27.66
C LYS A 95 17.15 8.59 -28.27
N LEU A 96 18.08 7.86 -27.64
CA LEU A 96 19.42 7.62 -28.16
C LEU A 96 19.36 6.87 -29.50
N ASN A 97 18.57 5.78 -29.55
CA ASN A 97 18.39 4.98 -30.77
C ASN A 97 17.82 5.83 -31.90
N TYR A 98 16.79 6.63 -31.63
CA TYR A 98 16.24 7.54 -32.62
C TYR A 98 17.31 8.49 -33.18
N ARG A 99 18.12 9.09 -32.30
CA ARG A 99 19.18 10.00 -32.71
C ARG A 99 20.27 9.32 -33.53
N ILE A 100 20.77 8.17 -33.07
CA ILE A 100 21.76 7.37 -33.80
C ILE A 100 21.25 7.01 -35.19
N HIS A 101 20.02 6.52 -35.30
CA HIS A 101 19.43 6.16 -36.59
C HIS A 101 19.26 7.39 -37.50
N THR A 102 18.75 8.51 -36.96
CA THR A 102 18.52 9.72 -37.75
C THR A 102 19.84 10.34 -38.24
N ASP A 103 20.85 10.37 -37.39
CA ASP A 103 22.17 10.90 -37.71
C ASP A 103 22.87 9.99 -38.73
N ALA A 104 22.80 8.66 -38.57
CA ALA A 104 23.33 7.72 -39.55
C ALA A 104 22.68 7.87 -40.94
N ILE A 105 21.36 8.06 -41.00
CA ILE A 105 20.63 8.32 -42.26
C ILE A 105 21.13 9.63 -42.89
N LYS A 106 21.23 10.71 -42.10
CA LYS A 106 21.69 12.02 -42.59
C LYS A 106 23.12 11.99 -43.11
N GLU A 107 24.02 11.29 -42.41
CA GLU A 107 25.44 11.28 -42.75
C GLU A 107 25.78 10.29 -43.88
N ASN A 108 25.05 9.17 -44.00
CA ASN A 108 25.44 8.08 -44.90
C ASN A 108 24.45 7.84 -46.05
N LEU A 109 23.17 8.18 -45.91
CA LEU A 109 22.13 7.84 -46.89
C LEU A 109 21.57 9.05 -47.63
N ILE A 110 21.70 10.27 -47.07
CA ILE A 110 21.28 11.49 -47.73
C ILE A 110 22.50 12.12 -48.43
N PRO A 111 22.54 12.16 -49.78
CA PRO A 111 23.64 12.80 -50.49
C PRO A 111 23.65 14.31 -50.24
N PRO A 112 24.83 14.95 -50.11
CA PRO A 112 24.96 16.37 -49.76
C PRO A 112 24.39 17.32 -50.82
N GLU A 113 24.32 16.89 -52.08
CA GLU A 113 23.54 17.57 -53.12
C GLU A 113 22.60 16.58 -53.81
N LEU A 114 21.32 16.93 -53.85
CA LEU A 114 20.31 16.19 -54.60
C LEU A 114 20.40 16.58 -56.07
N THR A 115 20.41 15.57 -56.95
CA THR A 115 20.41 15.80 -58.40
C THR A 115 19.16 16.60 -58.81
N PRO A 116 19.21 17.40 -59.89
CA PRO A 116 18.06 18.20 -60.34
C PRO A 116 16.76 17.38 -60.50
N TYR A 117 16.87 16.13 -60.94
CA TYR A 117 15.75 15.19 -61.12
C TYR A 117 15.09 14.76 -59.80
N GLN A 118 15.85 14.67 -58.70
CA GLN A 118 15.33 14.31 -57.38
C GLN A 118 14.60 15.48 -56.69
N ARG A 119 14.86 16.74 -57.10
CA ARG A 119 14.19 17.93 -56.56
C ARG A 119 12.81 18.22 -57.16
N THR A 120 12.50 17.68 -58.34
CA THR A 120 11.31 18.07 -59.11
C THR A 120 10.07 17.22 -58.83
N ASN A 121 10.21 16.10 -58.11
CA ASN A 121 9.12 15.14 -57.86
C ASN A 121 8.66 15.09 -56.37
N CYS A 122 8.84 16.20 -55.64
CA CYS A 122 8.19 16.41 -54.34
C CYS A 122 7.08 17.44 -54.48
#